data_AF-A0A920MRJ0-F1
#
_entry.id   AF-A0A920MRJ0-F1
#
_cell.length_a   1.000
_cell.length_b   1.000
_cell.length_c   1.000
_cell.angle_alpha   90.00
_cell.angle_beta   90.00
_cell.angle_gamma   90.00
#
_symmetry.space_group_name_H-M   'P 1'
#
loop_
_entity.id
_entity.type
_entity.pdbx_description
1 polymer ?
#
loop_
_entity_poly.entity_id
_entity_poly.type
_entity_poly.pdbx_seq_one_letter_code
_entity_poly.pdbx_strand_id
1 'polypeptide(L)'
;MIGKPNVGTYVYRGKDYFYDQIIVNDQLQDANNLSVINESVYILDLPKYRQQEGNYKHYPFRFWAGNRLLGGYSDHLAVKVKIINN
;
A
#
# COMPACT_ATOMS: atom_id res chain seq x y z
N MET A 1 -2.17 -2.48 -11.59
CA MET A 1 -2.51 -2.89 -10.20
C MET A 1 -4.02 -3.01 -10.01
N ILE A 2 -4.79 -2.03 -10.47
CA ILE A 2 -6.26 -2.04 -10.46
C ILE A 2 -6.83 -3.28 -11.18
N GLY A 3 -7.88 -3.87 -10.61
CA GLY A 3 -8.62 -5.00 -11.20
C GLY A 3 -8.00 -6.38 -10.99
N LYS A 4 -6.84 -6.48 -10.33
CA LYS A 4 -6.25 -7.78 -9.96
C LYS A 4 -6.87 -8.31 -8.65
N PRO A 5 -7.22 -9.60 -8.57
CA PRO A 5 -7.77 -10.19 -7.35
C PRO A 5 -6.73 -10.21 -6.23
N ASN A 6 -7.15 -10.00 -4.99
CA ASN A 6 -6.27 -9.96 -3.80
C ASN A 6 -5.14 -8.92 -3.90
N VAL A 7 -5.36 -7.83 -4.65
CA VAL A 7 -4.42 -6.72 -4.75
C VAL A 7 -5.14 -5.44 -4.39
N GLY A 8 -4.65 -4.79 -3.35
CA GLY A 8 -5.11 -3.48 -2.88
C GLY A 8 -4.45 -3.13 -1.56
N THR A 9 -4.60 -1.88 -1.16
CA THR A 9 -4.00 -1.35 0.07
C THR A 9 -4.90 -1.61 1.26
N TYR A 10 -6.21 -1.70 1.04
CA TYR A 10 -7.21 -1.87 2.09
C TYR A 10 -8.13 -3.04 1.78
N VAL A 11 -8.52 -3.81 2.80
CA VAL A 11 -9.44 -4.95 2.65
C VAL A 11 -10.67 -4.73 3.53
N TYR A 12 -11.84 -4.73 2.91
CA TYR A 12 -13.13 -4.61 3.59
C TYR A 12 -14.16 -5.58 3.04
N ARG A 13 -14.74 -6.39 3.93
CA ARG A 13 -15.72 -7.45 3.58
C ARG A 13 -15.22 -8.36 2.45
N GLY A 14 -13.94 -8.74 2.50
CA GLY A 14 -13.29 -9.62 1.53
C GLY A 14 -12.98 -8.97 0.18
N LYS A 15 -13.13 -7.66 0.06
CA LYS A 15 -12.81 -6.91 -1.16
C LYS A 15 -11.63 -5.98 -0.94
N ASP A 16 -10.69 -6.00 -1.87
CA ASP A 16 -9.56 -5.08 -1.92
C ASP A 16 -9.96 -3.73 -2.53
N TYR A 17 -9.47 -2.64 -1.93
CA TYR A 17 -9.67 -1.27 -2.36
C TYR A 17 -8.32 -0.54 -2.47
N PHE A 18 -8.32 0.55 -3.24
CA PHE A 18 -7.18 1.42 -3.49
C PHE A 18 -7.55 2.85 -3.08
N TYR A 19 -7.28 3.21 -1.83
CA TYR A 19 -7.55 4.56 -1.33
C TYR A 19 -6.31 5.44 -1.31
N ASP A 20 -5.13 4.85 -1.21
CA ASP A 20 -3.87 5.56 -1.09
C ASP A 20 -3.43 6.15 -2.44
N GLN A 21 -2.95 7.39 -2.40
CA GLN A 21 -2.54 8.15 -3.57
C GLN A 21 -1.17 8.78 -3.32
N ILE A 22 -0.35 8.85 -4.37
CA ILE A 22 0.87 9.64 -4.40
C ILE A 22 0.66 10.68 -5.49
N ILE A 23 0.51 11.94 -5.08
CA ILE A 23 0.30 13.07 -5.98
C ILE A 23 1.61 13.82 -6.10
N VAL A 24 2.08 14.01 -7.33
CA VAL A 24 3.35 14.66 -7.62
C VAL A 24 3.09 15.87 -8.51
N ASN A 25 3.69 16.99 -8.13
CA ASN A 25 3.63 18.22 -8.92
C ASN A 25 4.52 18.09 -10.17
N ASP A 26 4.07 18.60 -11.31
CA ASP A 26 4.83 18.56 -12.56
C ASP A 26 6.20 19.26 -12.45
N GLN A 27 6.31 20.31 -11.63
CA GLN A 27 7.58 21.00 -11.37
C GLN A 27 8.58 20.15 -10.56
N LEU A 28 8.13 19.10 -9.86
CA LEU A 28 9.02 18.12 -9.23
C LEU A 28 9.49 17.06 -10.22
N GLN A 29 8.88 16.96 -11.41
CA GLN A 29 9.27 16.01 -12.45
C GLN A 29 10.09 16.75 -13.52
N ASP A 30 11.28 17.21 -13.12
CA ASP A 30 12.19 17.90 -14.04
C ASP A 30 13.36 16.97 -14.44
N ALA A 31 13.92 17.18 -15.64
CA ALA A 31 14.97 16.32 -16.18
C ALA A 31 16.36 16.54 -15.55
N ASN A 32 16.52 17.49 -14.63
CA ASN A 32 17.81 17.95 -14.11
C ASN A 32 18.00 17.68 -12.62
N ASN A 33 16.92 17.42 -11.88
CA ASN A 33 16.88 17.21 -10.44
C ASN A 33 16.06 15.95 -10.17
N LEU A 34 15.00 16.06 -9.38
CA LEU A 34 14.19 14.93 -8.97
C LEU A 34 13.21 14.52 -10.08
N SER A 35 12.98 13.22 -10.18
CA SER A 35 11.93 12.65 -11.01
C SER A 35 11.41 11.36 -10.41
N VAL A 36 10.12 11.11 -10.58
CA VAL A 36 9.54 9.81 -10.23
C VAL A 36 9.81 8.84 -11.37
N ILE A 37 10.33 7.65 -11.06
CA ILE A 37 10.44 6.61 -12.07
C ILE A 37 9.03 6.18 -12.50
N ASN A 38 8.73 6.29 -13.79
CA ASN A 38 7.49 5.81 -14.36
C ASN A 38 7.26 4.32 -14.01
N GLU A 39 6.03 3.96 -13.72
CA GLU A 39 5.63 2.60 -13.33
C GLU A 39 6.28 2.06 -12.04
N SER A 40 6.94 2.92 -11.24
CA SER A 40 7.55 2.51 -9.97
C SER A 40 6.59 2.44 -8.78
N VAL A 41 5.31 2.82 -9.00
CA VAL A 41 4.28 2.75 -7.96
C VAL A 41 4.12 1.31 -7.50
N TYR A 42 4.18 1.10 -6.20
CA TYR A 42 4.14 -0.22 -5.60
C TYR A 42 3.43 -0.19 -4.25
N ILE A 43 2.54 -1.15 -4.02
CA ILE A 43 2.00 -1.44 -2.69
C ILE A 43 3.01 -2.29 -1.96
N LEU A 44 3.42 -1.88 -0.76
CA LEU A 44 4.32 -2.64 0.11
C LEU A 44 3.63 -3.87 0.70
N ASP A 45 3.36 -4.84 -0.16
CA ASP A 45 2.62 -6.06 0.14
C ASP A 45 3.58 -7.21 0.41
N LEU A 46 4.15 -7.20 1.62
CA LEU A 46 5.01 -8.29 2.12
C LEU A 46 4.21 -9.16 3.11
N PRO A 47 4.54 -10.46 3.24
CA PRO A 47 3.82 -11.37 4.14
C PRO A 47 3.69 -10.87 5.59
N LYS A 48 4.68 -10.12 6.09
CA LYS A 48 4.65 -9.55 7.46
C LYS A 48 3.61 -8.44 7.66
N TYR A 49 3.16 -7.78 6.59
CA TYR A 49 2.15 -6.72 6.63
C TYR A 49 0.73 -7.25 6.47
N ARG A 50 0.57 -8.55 6.25
CA ARG A 50 -0.72 -9.24 6.08
C ARG A 50 -0.93 -10.20 7.25
N GLN A 51 -2.18 -10.47 7.63
CA GLN A 51 -2.50 -11.59 8.50
C GLN A 51 -2.29 -12.89 7.73
N GLN A 52 -1.60 -13.85 8.33
CA GLN A 52 -1.19 -15.08 7.66
C GLN A 52 -2.20 -16.23 7.87
N GLU A 53 -3.05 -16.13 8.89
CA GLU A 53 -3.92 -17.20 9.37
C GLU A 53 -5.30 -16.70 9.78
N GLY A 54 -6.23 -17.65 10.00
CA GLY A 54 -7.60 -17.37 10.42
C GLY A 54 -8.49 -16.76 9.34
N ASN A 55 -9.71 -16.37 9.73
CA ASN A 55 -10.75 -15.86 8.82
C ASN A 55 -10.37 -14.54 8.12
N TYR A 56 -9.38 -13.83 8.67
CA TYR A 56 -8.88 -12.57 8.14
C TYR A 56 -7.51 -12.71 7.49
N LYS A 57 -7.06 -13.93 7.16
CA LYS A 57 -5.91 -14.13 6.29
C LYS A 57 -6.04 -13.24 5.05
N HIS A 58 -4.93 -12.65 4.60
CA HIS A 58 -4.86 -11.60 3.55
C HIS A 58 -5.26 -10.18 4.00
N TYR A 59 -5.96 -9.97 5.12
CA TYR A 59 -6.20 -8.60 5.59
C TYR A 59 -4.88 -7.95 6.03
N PRO A 60 -4.75 -6.61 5.97
CA PRO A 60 -3.64 -5.92 6.61
C PRO A 60 -3.49 -6.38 8.06
N PHE A 61 -2.25 -6.58 8.50
CA PHE A 61 -1.97 -6.90 9.88
C PHE A 61 -2.14 -5.62 10.70
N ARG A 62 -3.36 -5.42 11.20
CA ARG A 62 -3.78 -4.19 11.88
C ARG A 62 -3.16 -4.10 13.26
N PHE A 63 -2.92 -2.89 13.76
CA PHE A 63 -2.54 -2.72 15.16
C PHE A 63 -3.76 -2.94 16.08
N TRP A 64 -4.92 -2.38 15.72
CA TRP A 64 -6.21 -2.58 16.40
C TRP A 64 -7.24 -3.25 15.49
N ALA A 65 -8.09 -4.11 16.07
CA ALA A 65 -9.30 -4.63 15.45
C ALA A 65 -10.49 -4.44 16.40
N GLY A 66 -11.23 -3.35 16.21
CA GLY A 66 -12.20 -2.88 17.20
C GLY A 66 -11.49 -2.57 18.52
N ASN A 67 -11.93 -3.21 19.61
CA ASN A 67 -11.33 -3.03 20.94
C ASN A 67 -10.19 -4.02 21.23
N ARG A 68 -9.78 -4.84 20.26
CA ARG A 68 -8.72 -5.84 20.44
C ARG A 68 -7.41 -5.35 19.85
N LEU A 69 -6.33 -5.41 20.66
CA LEU A 69 -4.97 -5.19 20.19
C LEU A 69 -4.50 -6.46 19.45
N LEU A 70 -4.09 -6.29 18.19
CA LEU A 70 -3.47 -7.34 17.38
C LEU A 70 -1.95 -7.16 17.27
N GLY A 71 -1.45 -5.93 17.42
CA GLY A 71 -0.01 -5.62 17.42
C GLY A 71 0.64 -5.57 16.03
N GLY A 72 -0.15 -5.55 14.95
CA GLY A 72 0.34 -5.33 13.60
C GLY A 72 0.71 -3.89 13.28
N TYR A 73 0.95 -3.56 12.01
CA TYR A 73 1.54 -2.28 11.62
C TYR A 73 0.53 -1.19 11.27
N SER A 74 -0.50 -1.52 10.50
CA SER A 74 -1.51 -0.55 10.01
C SER A 74 -2.76 -1.28 9.50
N ASP A 75 -3.90 -0.59 9.44
CA ASP A 75 -5.15 -1.10 8.88
C ASP A 75 -5.22 -1.04 7.35
N HIS A 76 -4.26 -0.38 6.72
CA HIS A 76 -4.00 -0.34 5.27
C HIS A 76 -2.50 -0.55 4.98
N LEU A 77 -2.17 -1.03 3.78
CA LEU A 77 -0.78 -1.18 3.33
C LEU A 77 -0.22 0.13 2.77
N ALA A 78 1.04 0.39 3.05
CA ALA A 78 1.75 1.55 2.50
C ALA A 78 1.93 1.43 0.97
N VAL A 79 1.85 2.57 0.29
CA VAL A 79 2.26 2.72 -1.11
C VAL A 79 3.59 3.47 -1.18
N LYS A 80 4.39 3.17 -2.20
CA LYS A 80 5.64 3.87 -2.46
C LYS A 80 5.87 4.05 -3.96
N VAL A 81 6.71 5.03 -4.28
CA VAL A 81 7.31 5.24 -5.60
C VAL A 81 8.82 5.26 -5.46
N LYS A 82 9.54 5.06 -6.57
CA LYS A 82 10.97 5.33 -6.64
C LYS A 82 11.18 6.73 -7.19
N ILE A 83 12.06 7.48 -6.53
CA ILE A 83 12.51 8.81 -6.96
C ILE A 83 13.98 8.68 -7.35
N ILE A 84 14.35 9.32 -8.46
CA ILE A 84 15.73 9.48 -8.91
C ILE A 84 16.13 10.94 -8.87
N ASN A 85 17.43 11.17 -8.76
CA ASN A 85 18.05 12.43 -9.12
C ASN A 85 18.70 12.23 -10.50
N ASN A 86 18.28 13.01 -11.48
CA ASN A 86 18.71 12.92 -12.88
C ASN A 86 20.15 13.38 -13.09
#